data_AF-A0A231UY25-F1
#
_entry.id   AF-A0A231UY25-F1
#
_cell.length_a   1.000
_cell.length_b   1.000
_cell.length_c   1.000
_cell.angle_alpha   90.00
_cell.angle_beta   90.00
_cell.angle_gamma   90.00
#
_symmetry.space_group_name_H-M   'P 1'
#
loop_
_entity.id
_entity.type
_entity.pdbx_description
1 polymer ?
#
loop_
_entity_poly.entity_id
_entity_poly.type
_entity_poly.pdbx_seq_one_letter_code
_entity_poly.pdbx_strand_id
1 'polypeptide(L)' 'MAKLNRSRNITDADDIYASLIAAHEGLSDKESAALNARLILTLFNHIGDAEVIEEALGIARLSPPVEW' A
#
# COMPACT_ATOMS: atom_id res chain seq x y z
N MET A 1 -20.25 -4.16 7.07
CA MET A 1 -18.95 -3.55 7.34
C MET A 1 -17.92 -4.64 7.22
N ALA A 2 -16.97 -4.46 6.29
CA ALA A 2 -15.92 -5.43 6.08
C ALA A 2 -14.81 -5.19 7.11
N LYS A 3 -14.10 -6.26 7.51
CA LYS A 3 -12.93 -6.16 8.39
C LYS A 3 -11.66 -6.20 7.55
N LEU A 4 -10.61 -5.48 7.95
CA LEU A 4 -9.33 -5.55 7.25
C LEU A 4 -8.79 -7.00 7.22
N ASN A 5 -8.45 -7.48 6.03
CA ASN A 5 -7.77 -8.77 5.87
C ASN A 5 -6.27 -8.59 6.12
N ARG A 6 -5.77 -9.24 7.18
CA ARG A 6 -4.35 -9.21 7.59
C ARG A 6 -3.58 -10.47 7.20
N SER A 7 -4.24 -11.41 6.55
CA SER A 7 -3.65 -12.66 6.08
C SER A 7 -3.24 -12.53 4.61
N ARG A 8 -2.33 -13.40 4.16
CA ARG A 8 -1.94 -13.46 2.74
C ARG A 8 -3.19 -13.69 1.89
N ASN A 9 -3.53 -12.70 1.06
CA ASN A 9 -4.72 -12.71 0.22
C ASN A 9 -4.39 -12.61 -1.29
N ILE A 10 -3.11 -12.74 -1.64
CA ILE A 10 -2.61 -12.67 -3.01
C ILE A 10 -1.80 -13.94 -3.29
N THR A 11 -2.12 -14.61 -4.39
CA THR A 11 -1.43 -15.84 -4.84
C THR A 11 0.02 -15.53 -5.22
N ASP A 12 0.22 -14.55 -6.12
CA ASP A 12 1.52 -14.19 -6.71
C ASP A 12 2.10 -12.92 -6.09
N ALA A 13 2.26 -12.93 -4.75
CA ALA A 13 2.71 -11.76 -4.00
C ALA A 13 4.07 -11.22 -4.50
N ASP A 14 4.98 -12.10 -4.94
CA ASP A 14 6.32 -11.73 -5.38
C ASP A 14 6.29 -10.99 -6.73
N ASP A 15 5.48 -11.45 -7.69
CA ASP A 15 5.35 -10.80 -9.01
C ASP A 15 4.69 -9.41 -8.90
N ILE A 16 3.71 -9.28 -8.01
CA ILE A 16 3.06 -7.99 -7.72
C ILE A 16 4.05 -7.05 -7.03
N TYR A 17 4.85 -7.56 -6.09
CA TYR A 17 5.88 -6.75 -5.45
C TYR A 17 6.97 -6.30 -6.44
N ALA A 18 7.41 -7.19 -7.33
CA ALA A 18 8.35 -6.86 -8.40
C ALA A 18 7.78 -5.77 -9.33
N SER A 19 6.49 -5.84 -9.67
CA SER A 19 5.80 -4.82 -10.47
C SER A 19 5.77 -3.45 -9.77
N LEU A 20 5.59 -3.43 -8.44
CA LEU A 20 5.68 -2.20 -7.66
C LEU A 20 7.10 -1.60 -7.72
N ILE A 21 8.13 -2.42 -7.52
CA ILE A 21 9.53 -1.96 -7.60
C ILE A 21 9.85 -1.41 -8.98
N ALA A 22 9.46 -2.14 -10.04
CA ALA A 22 9.66 -1.70 -11.42
C ALA A 22 8.97 -0.35 -11.72
N ALA A 23 7.80 -0.09 -11.10
CA ALA A 23 7.10 1.18 -11.25
C ALA A 23 7.88 2.39 -10.66
N HIS A 24 8.85 2.15 -9.77
CA HIS A 24 9.71 3.18 -9.20
C HIS A 24 11.01 3.40 -9.98
N GLU A 25 11.36 2.55 -10.95
CA GLU A 25 12.61 2.66 -11.70
C GLU A 25 12.73 4.01 -12.43
N GLY A 26 13.87 4.69 -12.26
CA GLY A 26 14.15 5.99 -12.87
C GLY A 26 13.46 7.19 -12.21
N LEU A 27 12.68 6.98 -11.15
CA LEU A 27 12.07 8.08 -10.39
C LEU A 27 13.02 8.62 -9.32
N SER A 28 12.99 9.93 -9.11
CA SER A 28 13.55 10.55 -7.89
C SER A 28 12.73 10.18 -6.65
N ASP A 29 13.29 10.38 -5.46
CA ASP A 29 12.58 10.14 -4.19
C ASP A 29 11.24 10.89 -4.12
N LYS A 30 11.20 12.12 -4.64
CA LYS A 30 9.98 12.94 -4.68
C LYS A 30 8.93 12.36 -5.61
N GLU A 31 9.34 11.88 -6.78
CA GLU A 31 8.43 11.26 -7.76
C GLU A 31 7.94 9.89 -7.27
N SER A 32 8.82 9.12 -6.63
CA SER A 32 8.53 7.87 -5.93
C SER A 32 7.48 8.08 -4.82
N ALA A 33 7.65 9.10 -3.98
CA ALA A 33 6.64 9.46 -2.98
C ALA A 33 5.30 9.87 -3.61
N ALA A 34 5.34 10.62 -4.72
CA ALA A 34 4.14 11.00 -5.45
C ALA A 34 3.43 9.79 -6.10
N LEU A 35 4.17 8.80 -6.59
CA LEU A 35 3.64 7.53 -7.08
C LEU A 35 2.90 6.80 -5.95
N ASN A 36 3.54 6.64 -4.80
CA ASN A 36 2.94 5.98 -3.64
C ASN A 36 1.65 6.68 -3.18
N ALA A 37 1.63 8.01 -3.14
CA ALA A 37 0.42 8.76 -2.80
C ALA A 37 -0.74 8.49 -3.77
N ARG A 38 -0.46 8.47 -5.09
CA ARG A 38 -1.48 8.13 -6.10
C ARG A 38 -1.97 6.69 -5.98
N LEU A 39 -1.06 5.75 -5.71
CA LEU A 39 -1.41 4.34 -5.50
C LEU A 39 -2.32 4.18 -4.28
N ILE A 40 -1.97 4.78 -3.14
CA ILE A 40 -2.78 4.75 -1.91
C ILE A 40 -4.19 5.29 -2.18
N LEU A 41 -4.31 6.45 -2.83
CA LEU A 41 -5.61 7.04 -3.17
C LEU A 41 -6.44 6.14 -4.09
N THR A 42 -5.79 5.48 -5.05
CA THR A 42 -6.46 4.54 -5.96
C THR A 42 -7.00 3.33 -5.19
N LEU A 43 -6.21 2.78 -4.27
CA LEU A 43 -6.62 1.65 -3.43
C LEU A 43 -7.71 2.05 -2.42
N PHE A 44 -7.65 3.25 -1.83
CA PHE A 44 -8.70 3.79 -0.97
C PHE A 44 -10.04 3.83 -1.71
N ASN A 45 -10.04 4.35 -2.95
CA ASN A 45 -11.24 4.39 -3.78
C ASN A 45 -11.76 2.99 -4.12
N HIS A 46 -10.86 2.01 -4.35
CA HIS A 46 -11.26 0.63 -4.62
C HIS A 46 -11.85 -0.06 -3.39
N ILE A 47 -11.28 0.17 -2.20
CA ILE A 47 -11.76 -0.40 -0.92
C ILE A 47 -13.12 0.20 -0.52
N GLY A 48 -13.26 1.53 -0.59
CA GLY A 48 -14.54 2.24 -0.36
C GLY A 48 -15.14 2.17 1.05
N ASP A 49 -14.57 1.37 1.96
CA ASP A 49 -15.01 1.21 3.35
C ASP A 49 -14.10 1.99 4.31
N ALA A 50 -14.65 3.03 4.94
CA ALA A 50 -13.91 3.91 5.84
C ALA A 50 -13.37 3.18 7.09
N GLU A 51 -14.09 2.18 7.61
CA GLU A 51 -13.63 1.45 8.80
C GLU A 51 -12.40 0.59 8.50
N VAL A 52 -12.37 -0.05 7.31
CA VAL A 52 -11.21 -0.80 6.83
C VAL A 52 -10.00 0.11 6.67
N ILE A 53 -10.21 1.33 6.15
CA ILE A 53 -9.15 2.32 5.96
C ILE A 53 -8.59 2.80 7.30
N GLU A 54 -9.44 3.13 8.27
CA GLU A 54 -9.02 3.55 9.61
C GLU A 54 -8.26 2.44 10.35
N GLU A 55 -8.70 1.18 10.24
CA GLU A 55 -7.97 0.03 10.80
C GLU A 55 -6.57 -0.11 10.17
N ALA A 56 -6.46 0.06 8.85
CA ALA A 56 -5.19 0.00 8.14
C ALA A 56 -4.23 1.13 8.57
N LEU A 57 -4.73 2.36 8.73
CA LEU A 57 -3.94 3.49 9.24
C LEU A 57 -3.44 3.24 10.66
N GLY A 58 -4.30 2.70 11.52
CA GLY A 58 -3.93 2.31 12.89
C GLY A 58 -2.75 1.33 12.92
N ILE A 59 -2.78 0.32 12.05
CA ILE A 59 -1.68 -0.66 11.93
C ILE A 59 -0.40 0.01 11.38
N ALA A 60 -0.51 0.80 10.30
CA ALA A 60 0.63 1.44 9.69
C ALA A 60 1.39 2.38 10.66
N ARG A 61 0.68 3.06 11.57
CA ARG A 61 1.31 3.91 12.61
C ARG A 61 2.07 3.13 13.68
N LEU A 62 1.76 1.84 13.87
CA LEU A 62 2.40 0.99 14.87
C LEU A 62 3.62 0.24 14.29
N SER A 63 3.72 0.14 12.97
CA SER A 63 4.90 -0.44 12.32
C SER A 63 6.08 0.50 12.45
N PRO A 64 7.26 0.04 12.94
CA PRO A 64 8.46 0.87 12.93
C PRO A 64 8.75 1.27 11.48
N PRO A 65 9.28 2.50 11.25
CA PRO A 65 9.70 2.90 9.92
C PRO A 65 10.67 1.85 9.37
N VAL A 66 10.41 1.40 8.15
CA VAL A 66 11.31 0.49 7.45
C VAL A 66 12.55 1.31 7.10
N GLU A 67 13.61 1.16 7.88
CA GLU A 67 14.96 1.56 7.48
C GLU A 67 15.35 0.64 6.34
N TRP A 68 15.46 1.19 5.13
CA TRP A 68 16.09 0.51 4.00
C TRP A 68 17.60 0.38 4.22
#